data_AF-F6ERV1-F1
#
_entry.id   AF-F6ERV1-F1
#
_cell.length_a   1.000
_cell.length_b   1.000
_cell.length_c   1.000
_cell.angle_alpha   90.00
_cell.angle_beta   90.00
_cell.angle_gamma   90.00
#
_symmetry.space_group_name_H-M   'P 1'
#
loop_
_entity.id
_entity.type
_entity.pdbx_description
1 polymer ?
#
loop_
_entity_poly.entity_id
_entity_poly.type
_entity_poly.pdbx_seq_one_letter_code
_entity_poly.pdbx_strand_id
1 'polypeptide(L)'
;MIEDLEPFPDAPQVGEVSEPSTYWATPEMLEVPHELICEVSAQVEEVTIHGRTERVAHLGNGFTTMIPEGIDAMGETTLRGFLVWDRYLWIDYHTKPAGRVLVIERASLCRRANRTSTKHFGWYNVNHVGPARLHRGESVPVNHDVVSYALRVTPVGTQGE
;
A
#
# COMPACT_ATOMS: atom_id res chain seq x y z
N MET A 1 3.55 -1.88 -3.79
CA MET A 1 3.04 -1.59 -2.43
C MET A 1 2.94 -0.09 -2.28
N ILE A 2 1.84 0.42 -1.76
CA ILE A 2 1.62 1.85 -1.48
C ILE A 2 1.75 2.05 0.03
N GLU A 3 2.54 3.01 0.45
CA GLU A 3 2.72 3.44 1.84
C GLU A 3 2.05 4.80 2.02
N ASP A 4 1.17 4.91 3.01
CA ASP A 4 0.53 6.19 3.38
C ASP A 4 1.47 7.08 4.21
N LEU A 5 1.24 8.40 4.20
CA LEU A 5 2.08 9.41 4.84
C LEU A 5 1.69 9.67 6.30
N GLU A 6 1.43 8.62 7.07
CA GLU A 6 1.13 8.80 8.47
C GLU A 6 2.38 9.25 9.24
N PRO A 7 2.26 10.26 10.12
CA PRO A 7 3.40 10.83 10.82
C PRO A 7 3.83 9.86 11.93
N PHE A 8 4.73 8.92 11.67
CA PHE A 8 5.64 8.22 12.62
C PHE A 8 6.45 7.13 11.86
N PRO A 9 7.67 6.75 12.31
CA PRO A 9 8.85 6.53 11.47
C PRO A 9 8.99 5.16 10.77
N ASP A 10 7.89 4.45 10.48
CA ASP A 10 8.00 3.27 9.61
C ASP A 10 7.97 3.77 8.15
N ALA A 11 9.14 4.15 7.65
CA ALA A 11 9.34 4.53 6.26
C ALA A 11 10.27 3.51 5.60
N PRO A 12 9.75 2.35 5.13
CA PRO A 12 10.58 1.26 4.60
C PRO A 12 11.54 1.75 3.51
N GLN A 13 12.84 1.66 3.76
CA GLN A 13 13.87 2.09 2.82
C GLN A 13 14.28 0.95 1.88
N VAL A 14 14.87 1.32 0.74
CA VAL A 14 15.44 0.35 -0.20
C VAL A 14 16.48 -0.50 0.52
N GLY A 15 16.36 -1.82 0.42
CA GLY A 15 17.20 -2.80 1.10
C GLY A 15 16.65 -3.28 2.44
N GLU A 16 15.61 -2.63 3.00
CA GLU A 16 14.98 -3.05 4.24
C GLU A 16 13.93 -4.13 4.01
N VAL A 17 13.77 -4.98 5.03
CA VAL A 17 12.72 -6.00 5.08
C VAL A 17 11.56 -5.46 5.93
N SER A 18 10.38 -5.41 5.33
CA SER A 18 9.16 -4.93 6.00
C SER A 18 8.25 -6.08 6.40
N GLU A 19 7.57 -5.89 7.53
CA GLU A 19 6.48 -6.76 7.98
C GLU A 19 5.20 -6.54 7.14
N PRO A 20 4.33 -7.55 7.04
CA PRO A 20 3.22 -7.62 6.09
C PRO A 20 1.96 -6.99 6.69
N SER A 21 2.02 -5.73 7.13
CA SER A 21 0.79 -5.02 7.54
C SER A 21 0.08 -4.50 6.30
N THR A 22 -0.41 -5.42 5.45
CA THR A 22 -0.95 -5.07 4.12
C THR A 22 -2.34 -5.62 3.83
N TYR A 23 -3.09 -4.87 3.03
CA TYR A 23 -4.29 -5.33 2.33
C TYR A 23 -4.15 -5.14 0.82
N TRP A 24 -4.94 -5.89 0.04
CA TRP A 24 -5.01 -5.72 -1.41
C TRP A 24 -6.03 -4.64 -1.78
N ALA A 25 -5.65 -3.75 -2.70
CA ALA A 25 -6.55 -2.76 -3.27
C ALA A 25 -6.66 -2.92 -4.79
N THR A 26 -7.88 -2.78 -5.30
CA THR A 26 -8.11 -2.69 -6.75
C THR A 26 -7.89 -1.24 -7.23
N PRO A 27 -7.68 -1.03 -8.54
CA PRO A 27 -7.49 0.32 -9.10
C PRO A 27 -8.67 1.28 -8.88
N GLU A 28 -9.86 0.76 -8.58
CA GLU A 28 -11.06 1.54 -8.33
C GLU A 28 -11.14 2.04 -6.88
N MET A 29 -10.41 1.41 -5.96
CA MET A 29 -10.41 1.78 -4.54
C MET A 29 -9.53 2.99 -4.23
N LEU A 30 -8.38 3.09 -4.90
CA LEU A 30 -7.43 4.19 -4.71
C LEU A 30 -6.92 4.66 -6.07
N GLU A 31 -6.96 5.98 -6.25
CA GLU A 31 -6.46 6.62 -7.46
C GLU A 31 -4.92 6.61 -7.48
N VAL A 32 -4.36 5.58 -8.11
CA VAL A 32 -2.93 5.41 -8.36
C VAL A 32 -2.60 5.41 -9.86
N PRO A 33 -1.38 5.79 -10.26
CA PRO A 33 -0.93 5.64 -11.64
C PRO A 33 -1.04 4.20 -12.14
N HIS A 34 -1.46 4.02 -13.40
CA HIS A 34 -1.58 2.69 -14.02
C HIS A 34 -0.30 1.86 -13.96
N GLU A 35 0.87 2.50 -13.97
CA GLU A 35 2.18 1.84 -13.86
C GLU A 35 2.42 1.14 -12.52
N LEU A 36 1.58 1.37 -11.51
CA LEU A 36 1.65 0.70 -10.20
C LEU A 36 0.71 -0.50 -10.08
N ILE A 37 -0.17 -0.70 -11.06
CA ILE A 37 -1.11 -1.83 -11.07
C ILE A 37 -0.35 -3.06 -11.57
N CYS A 38 -0.39 -4.14 -10.78
CA CYS A 38 0.14 -5.43 -11.17
C CYS A 38 -0.94 -6.51 -11.19
N GLU A 39 -0.59 -7.66 -11.78
CA GLU A 39 -1.36 -8.89 -11.72
C GLU A 39 -0.51 -9.94 -11.02
N VAL A 40 -1.08 -10.59 -10.01
CA VAL A 40 -0.38 -11.60 -9.18
C VAL A 40 -1.30 -12.79 -8.98
N SER A 41 -0.79 -14.00 -9.24
CA SER A 41 -1.48 -15.24 -8.89
C SER A 41 -1.54 -15.39 -7.37
N ALA A 42 -2.70 -15.76 -6.85
CA ALA A 42 -2.95 -15.89 -5.43
C ALA A 42 -3.86 -17.10 -5.13
N GLN A 43 -3.68 -17.67 -3.94
CA GLN A 43 -4.69 -18.53 -3.34
C GLN A 43 -5.43 -17.71 -2.28
N VAL A 44 -6.74 -17.55 -2.41
CA VAL A 44 -7.57 -16.81 -1.46
C VAL A 44 -8.42 -17.76 -0.64
N GLU A 45 -8.41 -17.61 0.68
CA GLU A 45 -9.19 -18.40 1.61
C GLU A 45 -9.94 -17.53 2.62
N GLU A 46 -10.98 -18.12 3.22
CA GLU A 46 -11.70 -17.54 4.33
C GLU A 46 -11.15 -18.10 5.65
N VAL A 47 -10.87 -17.19 6.59
CA VAL A 47 -10.41 -17.50 7.93
C VAL A 47 -11.45 -16.95 8.90
N THR A 48 -11.96 -17.82 9.78
CA THR A 48 -12.87 -17.38 10.85
C THR A 48 -12.08 -17.20 12.15
N ILE A 49 -12.05 -15.97 12.64
CA ILE A 49 -11.39 -15.59 13.89
C ILE A 49 -12.33 -14.75 14.75
N HIS A 50 -12.47 -15.11 16.02
CA HIS A 50 -13.38 -14.43 16.96
C HIS A 50 -14.83 -14.26 16.44
N GLY A 51 -15.31 -15.22 15.63
CA GLY A 51 -16.66 -15.18 15.04
C GLY A 51 -16.81 -14.27 13.83
N ARG A 52 -15.73 -13.66 13.33
CA ARG A 52 -15.68 -12.92 12.07
C ARG A 52 -14.99 -13.74 11.00
N THR A 53 -15.57 -13.78 9.81
CA THR A 53 -14.93 -14.35 8.62
C THR A 53 -14.20 -13.26 7.86
N GLU A 54 -12.92 -13.46 7.63
CA GLU A 54 -12.02 -12.56 6.91
C GLU A 54 -11.38 -13.30 5.75
N ARG A 55 -11.02 -12.59 4.68
CA ARG A 55 -10.36 -13.19 3.51
C ARG A 55 -8.88 -12.88 3.50
N VAL A 56 -8.07 -13.91 3.27
CA VAL A 56 -6.61 -13.83 3.21
C VAL A 56 -6.14 -14.32 1.85
N ALA A 57 -5.31 -13.54 1.18
CA ALA A 57 -4.64 -13.96 -0.05
C ALA A 57 -3.20 -14.35 0.23
N HIS A 58 -2.82 -15.53 -0.27
CA HIS A 58 -1.47 -16.06 -0.26
C HIS A 58 -0.79 -15.73 -1.59
N LEU A 59 0.25 -14.90 -1.56
CA LEU A 59 0.93 -14.38 -2.76
C LEU A 59 2.26 -15.10 -3.06
N GLY A 60 2.50 -16.23 -2.39
CA GLY A 60 3.73 -17.01 -2.50
C GLY A 60 4.78 -16.68 -1.43
N ASN A 61 5.75 -17.59 -1.26
CA ASN A 61 6.84 -17.47 -0.28
C ASN A 61 6.39 -17.22 1.17
N GLY A 62 5.19 -17.69 1.53
CA GLY A 62 4.59 -17.48 2.85
C GLY A 62 4.10 -16.04 3.11
N PHE A 63 4.14 -15.16 2.09
CA PHE A 63 3.58 -13.81 2.20
C PHE A 63 2.06 -13.85 2.03
N THR A 64 1.36 -13.25 2.96
CA THR A 64 -0.09 -13.08 2.89
C THR A 64 -0.49 -11.62 3.01
N THR A 65 -1.69 -11.31 2.52
CA THR A 65 -2.31 -9.98 2.60
C THR A 65 -3.81 -10.13 2.82
N MET A 66 -4.45 -9.15 3.48
CA MET A 66 -5.90 -9.16 3.63
C MET A 66 -6.61 -8.81 2.33
N ILE A 67 -7.78 -9.40 2.10
CA ILE A 67 -8.68 -9.07 1.00
C ILE A 67 -9.92 -8.37 1.58
N PRO A 68 -10.16 -7.09 1.25
CA PRO A 68 -11.37 -6.38 1.63
C PRO A 68 -12.66 -7.07 1.18
N GLU A 69 -13.73 -6.95 1.96
CA GLU A 69 -15.03 -7.60 1.71
C GLU A 69 -15.63 -7.27 0.32
N GLY A 70 -15.32 -6.08 -0.21
CA GLY A 70 -15.77 -5.62 -1.54
C GLY A 70 -15.04 -6.27 -2.72
N ILE A 71 -14.02 -7.08 -2.49
CA ILE A 71 -13.30 -7.83 -3.53
C ILE A 71 -13.82 -9.27 -3.52
N ASP A 72 -14.49 -9.65 -4.61
CA ASP A 72 -14.95 -11.01 -4.82
C ASP A 72 -13.81 -11.86 -5.41
N ALA A 73 -13.01 -12.44 -4.51
CA ALA A 73 -11.92 -13.33 -4.84
C ALA A 73 -11.90 -14.50 -3.85
N MET A 74 -11.90 -15.74 -4.37
CA MET A 74 -11.83 -16.98 -3.60
C MET A 74 -11.12 -18.06 -4.40
N GLY A 75 -10.43 -18.97 -3.72
CA GLY A 75 -9.70 -20.05 -4.36
C GLY A 75 -8.46 -19.57 -5.12
N GLU A 76 -8.02 -20.37 -6.09
CA GLU A 76 -6.92 -19.99 -6.99
C GLU A 76 -7.42 -18.91 -7.97
N THR A 77 -6.78 -17.75 -7.97
CA THR A 77 -7.19 -16.61 -8.79
C THR A 77 -6.02 -15.71 -9.16
N THR A 78 -6.25 -14.75 -10.05
CA THR A 78 -5.33 -13.66 -10.37
C THR A 78 -5.88 -12.37 -9.81
N LEU A 79 -5.15 -11.77 -8.86
CA LEU A 79 -5.49 -10.47 -8.30
C LEU A 79 -4.86 -9.37 -9.16
N ARG A 80 -5.69 -8.39 -9.56
CA ARG A 80 -5.24 -7.19 -10.27
C ARG A 80 -5.36 -5.97 -9.37
N GLY A 81 -4.28 -5.23 -9.17
CA GLY A 81 -4.24 -4.17 -8.16
C GLY A 81 -2.85 -3.96 -7.58
N PHE A 82 -2.79 -3.67 -6.29
CA PHE A 82 -1.56 -3.41 -5.57
C PHE A 82 -1.75 -3.64 -4.06
N LEU A 83 -0.64 -3.91 -3.37
CA LEU A 83 -0.62 -3.92 -1.91
C LEU A 83 -0.70 -2.49 -1.37
N VAL A 84 -1.49 -2.29 -0.33
CA VAL A 84 -1.45 -1.09 0.51
C VAL A 84 -0.91 -1.50 1.86
N TRP A 85 0.11 -0.78 2.33
CA TRP A 85 0.63 -0.93 3.68
C TRP A 85 -0.14 -0.01 4.62
N ASP A 86 -0.65 -0.58 5.71
CA ASP A 86 -1.51 0.07 6.68
C ASP A 86 -1.12 -0.40 8.08
N ARG A 87 -0.62 0.53 8.91
CA ARG A 87 -0.24 0.24 10.31
C ARG A 87 -1.46 -0.08 11.19
N TYR A 88 -2.62 0.43 10.82
CA TYR A 88 -3.86 0.26 11.57
C TYR A 88 -4.76 -0.83 11.00
N LEU A 89 -4.20 -1.73 10.16
CA LEU A 89 -4.92 -2.87 9.62
C LEU A 89 -5.67 -3.68 10.71
N TRP A 90 -5.15 -3.69 11.94
CA TRP A 90 -5.77 -4.35 13.09
C TRP A 90 -7.11 -3.76 13.54
N ILE A 91 -7.46 -2.54 13.12
CA ILE A 91 -8.76 -1.92 13.35
C ILE A 91 -9.82 -2.64 12.52
N ASP A 92 -9.47 -2.97 11.28
CA ASP A 92 -10.38 -3.57 10.31
C ASP A 92 -10.28 -5.09 10.24
N TYR A 93 -9.20 -5.71 10.73
CA TYR A 93 -8.96 -7.15 10.66
C TYR A 93 -8.38 -7.72 11.96
N HIS A 94 -8.88 -8.87 12.39
CA HIS A 94 -8.33 -9.66 13.49
C HIS A 94 -7.21 -10.59 13.02
N THR A 95 -7.26 -11.04 11.77
CA THR A 95 -6.20 -11.84 11.16
C THR A 95 -5.00 -10.96 10.89
N LYS A 96 -3.82 -11.42 11.32
CA LYS A 96 -2.54 -10.78 11.00
C LYS A 96 -1.97 -11.42 9.74
N PRO A 97 -1.66 -10.65 8.69
CA PRO A 97 -0.94 -11.22 7.56
C PRO A 97 0.46 -11.68 7.98
N ALA A 98 1.04 -12.58 7.18
CA ALA A 98 2.26 -13.30 7.46
C ALA A 98 3.28 -13.12 6.33
N GLY A 99 4.52 -13.53 6.59
CA GLY A 99 5.64 -13.40 5.66
C GLY A 99 6.33 -12.04 5.74
N ARG A 100 7.22 -11.78 4.78
CA ARG A 100 8.07 -10.58 4.76
C ARG A 100 8.32 -10.16 3.33
N VAL A 101 8.59 -8.87 3.12
CA VAL A 101 8.97 -8.33 1.80
C VAL A 101 10.25 -7.51 1.89
N LEU A 102 11.10 -7.63 0.87
CA LEU A 102 12.26 -6.77 0.67
C LEU A 102 11.87 -5.59 -0.22
N VAL A 103 12.19 -4.37 0.21
CA VAL A 103 12.00 -3.17 -0.60
C VAL A 103 13.14 -3.04 -1.61
N ILE A 104 12.81 -3.04 -2.89
CA ILE A 104 13.79 -2.99 -3.99
C ILE A 104 13.79 -1.64 -4.72
N GLU A 105 12.71 -0.88 -4.64
CA GLU A 105 12.63 0.48 -5.18
C GLU A 105 11.66 1.30 -4.33
N ARG A 106 11.97 2.58 -4.13
CA ARG A 106 11.11 3.56 -3.46
C ARG A 106 10.96 4.77 -4.37
N ALA A 107 9.73 5.21 -4.57
CA ALA A 107 9.41 6.39 -5.37
C ALA A 107 8.29 7.19 -4.69
N SER A 108 8.27 8.50 -4.91
CA SER A 108 7.22 9.38 -4.39
C SER A 108 6.02 9.38 -5.32
N LEU A 109 4.82 9.28 -4.76
CA LEU A 109 3.60 9.65 -5.45
C LEU A 109 3.28 11.10 -5.12
N CYS A 110 3.29 11.94 -6.15
CA CYS A 110 3.15 13.38 -6.01
C CYS A 110 1.85 13.85 -6.66
N ARG A 111 1.16 14.79 -6.01
CA ARG A 111 0.00 15.51 -6.58
C ARG A 111 0.30 16.99 -6.62
N ARG A 112 -0.22 17.68 -7.64
CA ARG A 112 -0.12 19.15 -7.70
C ARG A 112 -0.89 19.73 -6.52
N ALA A 113 -0.28 20.67 -5.81
CA ALA A 113 -0.83 21.30 -4.63
C ALA A 113 -1.12 22.79 -4.90
N ASN A 114 -2.38 23.19 -4.75
CA ASN A 114 -2.78 24.59 -4.72
C ASN A 114 -2.88 25.04 -3.26
N ARG A 115 -2.02 25.99 -2.89
CA ARG A 115 -1.95 26.53 -1.53
C ARG A 115 -2.67 27.86 -1.47
N THR A 116 -3.73 27.93 -0.67
CA THR A 116 -4.49 29.16 -0.45
C THR A 116 -4.24 29.64 0.96
N SER A 117 -3.67 30.85 1.11
CA SER A 117 -3.43 31.45 2.43
C SER A 117 -4.70 31.52 3.25
N THR A 118 -4.57 31.21 4.54
CA THR A 118 -5.65 31.39 5.52
C THR A 118 -5.58 32.79 6.14
N LYS A 119 -6.53 33.11 7.04
CA LYS A 119 -6.49 34.32 7.86
C LYS A 119 -5.31 34.37 8.85
N HIS A 120 -4.64 33.25 9.09
CA HIS A 120 -3.49 33.15 9.98
C HIS A 120 -2.20 33.19 9.16
N PHE A 121 -1.31 34.12 9.49
CA PHE A 121 -0.06 34.32 8.76
C PHE A 121 0.80 33.04 8.80
N GLY A 122 1.34 32.66 7.64
CA GLY A 122 2.14 31.44 7.47
C GLY A 122 1.33 30.14 7.30
N TRP A 123 0.00 30.18 7.48
CA TRP A 123 -0.87 29.01 7.34
C TRP A 123 -1.60 29.04 5.99
N TYR A 124 -1.66 27.89 5.33
CA TYR A 124 -2.33 27.73 4.05
C TYR A 124 -3.21 26.47 4.07
N ASN A 125 -4.34 26.54 3.37
CA ASN A 125 -5.10 25.36 2.99
C ASN A 125 -4.48 24.75 1.74
N VAL A 126 -4.30 23.43 1.73
CA VAL A 126 -3.81 22.69 0.57
C VAL A 126 -4.97 22.01 -0.11
N ASN A 127 -5.12 22.24 -1.41
CA ASN A 127 -6.01 21.47 -2.26
C ASN A 127 -5.19 20.74 -3.33
N HIS A 128 -5.28 19.41 -3.35
CA HIS A 128 -4.65 18.60 -4.38
C HIS A 128 -5.46 18.63 -5.67
N VAL A 129 -4.79 18.77 -6.81
CA VAL A 129 -5.41 18.90 -8.14
C VAL A 129 -4.89 17.84 -9.10
N GLY A 130 -5.82 17.12 -9.72
CA GLY A 130 -5.52 16.09 -10.71
C GLY A 130 -4.94 14.81 -10.11
N PRO A 131 -4.58 13.85 -10.97
CA PRO A 131 -4.14 12.54 -10.54
C PRO A 131 -2.74 12.58 -9.91
N ALA A 132 -2.49 11.62 -9.02
CA ALA A 132 -1.13 11.34 -8.55
C ALA A 132 -0.23 10.93 -9.73
N ARG A 133 1.05 11.29 -9.63
CA ARG A 133 2.09 10.90 -10.59
C ARG A 133 3.27 10.32 -9.86
N LEU A 134 3.87 9.31 -10.45
CA LEU A 134 5.08 8.72 -9.90
C LEU A 134 6.29 9.60 -10.18
N HIS A 135 7.10 9.80 -9.16
CA HIS A 135 8.30 10.61 -9.20
C HIS A 135 9.49 9.84 -8.61
N ARG A 136 10.52 9.64 -9.43
CA ARG A 136 11.74 8.87 -9.10
C ARG A 136 12.98 9.75 -8.87
N GLY A 137 12.80 11.06 -8.72
CA GLY A 137 13.88 12.01 -8.48
C GLY A 137 14.08 12.31 -7.00
N GLU A 138 15.23 12.91 -6.67
CA GLU A 138 15.59 13.30 -5.30
C GLU A 138 14.74 14.47 -4.76
N SER A 139 14.16 15.28 -5.65
CA SER A 139 13.40 16.48 -5.28
C SER A 139 12.03 16.53 -5.94
N VAL A 140 10.99 16.70 -5.14
CA VAL A 140 9.62 16.89 -5.61
C VAL A 140 9.49 18.25 -6.34
N PRO A 141 8.74 18.34 -7.44
CA PRO A 141 8.51 19.62 -8.13
C PRO A 141 7.89 20.68 -7.19
N VAL A 142 8.30 21.95 -7.35
CA VAL A 142 7.98 23.09 -6.46
C VAL A 142 6.48 23.29 -6.13
N ASN A 143 5.58 22.81 -6.99
CA ASN A 143 4.12 22.91 -6.81
C ASN A 143 3.43 21.57 -6.58
N HIS A 144 4.16 20.56 -6.09
CA HIS A 144 3.62 19.25 -5.78
C HIS A 144 3.91 18.90 -4.32
N ASP A 145 2.98 18.19 -3.72
CA ASP A 145 3.15 17.54 -2.44
C ASP A 145 3.26 16.03 -2.67
N VAL A 146 4.08 15.36 -1.86
CA VAL A 146 4.03 13.89 -1.75
C VAL A 146 2.72 13.56 -1.06
N VAL A 147 1.99 12.59 -1.60
CA VAL A 147 0.72 12.11 -1.01
C VAL A 147 0.80 10.65 -0.56
N SER A 148 1.79 9.90 -1.05
CA SER A 148 2.13 8.54 -0.63
C SER A 148 3.49 8.14 -1.21
N TYR A 149 4.02 6.99 -0.79
CA TYR A 149 5.16 6.37 -1.44
C TYR A 149 4.75 5.09 -2.17
N ALA A 150 5.33 4.87 -3.34
CA ALA A 150 5.21 3.62 -4.06
C ALA A 150 6.51 2.82 -3.89
N LEU A 151 6.35 1.63 -3.32
CA LEU A 151 7.41 0.67 -3.08
C LEU A 151 7.27 -0.50 -4.02
N ARG A 152 8.33 -0.79 -4.77
CA ARG A 152 8.48 -2.07 -5.45
C ARG A 152 9.08 -3.04 -4.44
N VAL A 153 8.45 -4.19 -4.27
CA VAL A 153 8.81 -5.14 -3.23
C VAL A 153 8.85 -6.56 -3.79
N THR A 154 9.59 -7.44 -3.11
CA THR A 154 9.60 -8.88 -3.43
C THR A 154 9.40 -9.72 -2.15
N PRO A 155 8.52 -10.73 -2.16
CA PRO A 155 8.37 -11.65 -1.03
C PRO A 155 9.68 -12.36 -0.70
N VAL A 156 10.11 -12.27 0.56
CA VAL A 156 11.27 -12.98 1.07
C VAL A 156 10.77 -14.31 1.63
N GLY A 157 11.17 -15.41 1.01
CA GLY A 157 10.88 -16.73 1.57
C GLY A 157 11.48 -16.84 2.97
N THR A 158 10.79 -17.53 3.87
CA THR A 158 11.47 -18.12 5.02
C THR A 158 12.51 -19.09 4.46
N GLN A 159 13.79 -18.69 4.46
CA GLN A 159 14.85 -19.68 4.34
C GLN A 159 14.59 -20.69 5.47
N GLY A 160 14.27 -21.92 5.08
CA GLY A 160 14.18 -23.02 6.00
C GLY A 160 15.57 -23.31 6.56
N GLU A 161 15.60 -23.41 7.89
CA GLU A 161 16.64 -24.00 8.76
C GLU A 161 17.91 -23.18 9.02
#